data_AF-A0A6A3J0X0-F1
#
_entry.id   AF-A0A6A3J0X0-F1
#
_cell.length_a   1.000
_cell.length_b   1.000
_cell.length_c   1.000
_cell.angle_alpha   90.00
_cell.angle_beta   90.00
_cell.angle_gamma   90.00
#
_symmetry.space_group_name_H-M   'P 1'
#
loop_
_entity.id
_entity.type
_entity.pdbx_description
1 polymer ?
#
loop_
_entity_poly.entity_id
_entity_poly.type
_entity_poly.pdbx_seq_one_letter_code
_entity_poly.pdbx_strand_id
1 'polypeptide(L)'
;MSRLRAFAALATAATALLTVLIAFAICRANGVYVGGLVWPFVSDLGRDPPGSYVLFFGLNIVAVLLGLTWSFNHEYKQRVLQQSLANGQVSTLVCSLSYVGCLFGVVGAFGLPVFASFSASPTLHNNAAFGFLLCETVAMFTNTYLNYRIFLAKRSEMDAGVFITDRYGPRSVSRIKLGELQAVKRGFLIELSCVALYTMCVLVYLPVLYNSSEAPHLTIAQCVALKLGENYCSSTMRLDDVYTKLWDYEKDIAVHQVRALAQLGCMLTLIGYTLSFFADNKEEEAMKDRDRAEAAIVYYQQSASMPPKRSPRRKSTRRSQSTSSSVSEPCKHSNPP
;
A
#
# COMPACT_ATOMS: atom_id res chain seq x y z
N MET A 1 12.38 6.54 -0.99
CA MET A 1 11.50 5.68 -0.18
C MET A 1 10.03 5.94 -0.41
N SER A 2 9.53 7.18 -0.28
CA SER A 2 8.14 7.52 -0.62
C SER A 2 7.73 6.99 -2.01
N ARG A 3 8.44 7.33 -3.09
CA ARG A 3 8.18 6.76 -4.43
C ARG A 3 8.11 5.22 -4.48
N LEU A 4 9.06 4.53 -3.87
CA LEU A 4 9.11 3.06 -3.86
C LEU A 4 7.90 2.46 -3.14
N ARG A 5 7.46 3.07 -2.03
CA ARG A 5 6.21 2.70 -1.34
C ARG A 5 5.00 2.85 -2.27
N ALA A 6 4.91 3.95 -3.02
CA ALA A 6 3.81 4.19 -3.96
C ALA A 6 3.79 3.16 -5.09
N PHE A 7 4.95 2.91 -5.71
CA PHE A 7 5.06 1.96 -6.80
C PHE A 7 4.76 0.53 -6.34
N ALA A 8 5.29 0.11 -5.19
CA ALA A 8 5.00 -1.21 -4.62
C ALA A 8 3.51 -1.37 -4.31
N ALA A 9 2.89 -0.37 -3.71
CA ALA A 9 1.45 -0.38 -3.43
C ALA A 9 0.60 -0.48 -4.70
N LEU A 10 0.89 0.34 -5.72
CA LEU A 10 0.18 0.31 -6.99
C LEU A 10 0.38 -1.02 -7.72
N ALA A 11 1.60 -1.54 -7.75
CA ALA A 11 1.91 -2.84 -8.34
C ALA A 11 1.15 -3.97 -7.63
N THR A 12 1.16 -3.98 -6.28
CA THR A 12 0.42 -4.97 -5.48
C THR A 12 -1.07 -4.96 -5.83
N ALA A 13 -1.69 -3.77 -5.83
CA ALA A 13 -3.10 -3.61 -6.15
C ALA A 13 -3.43 -4.03 -7.59
N ALA A 14 -2.64 -3.60 -8.57
CA ALA A 14 -2.84 -3.93 -9.97
C ALA A 14 -2.68 -5.43 -10.23
N THR A 15 -1.62 -6.05 -9.70
CA THR A 15 -1.38 -7.49 -9.87
C THR A 15 -2.47 -8.31 -9.20
N ALA A 16 -2.93 -7.94 -8.00
CA ALA A 16 -4.02 -8.63 -7.32
C ALA A 16 -5.34 -8.58 -8.12
N LEU A 17 -5.72 -7.40 -8.61
CA LEU A 17 -6.92 -7.23 -9.44
C LEU A 17 -6.81 -8.01 -10.76
N LEU A 18 -5.69 -7.88 -11.48
CA LEU A 18 -5.48 -8.57 -12.74
C LEU A 18 -5.51 -10.10 -12.57
N THR A 19 -4.89 -10.61 -11.51
CA THR A 19 -4.89 -12.06 -11.20
C THR A 19 -6.31 -12.59 -11.09
N VAL A 20 -7.17 -11.93 -10.31
CA VAL A 20 -8.57 -12.35 -10.12
C VAL A 20 -9.39 -12.17 -11.38
N LEU A 21 -9.23 -11.05 -12.10
CA LEU A 21 -9.97 -10.79 -13.33
C LEU A 21 -9.64 -11.79 -14.44
N ILE A 22 -8.36 -12.13 -14.62
CA ILE A 22 -7.92 -13.12 -15.60
C ILE A 22 -8.42 -14.51 -15.21
N ALA A 23 -8.27 -14.90 -13.94
CA ALA A 23 -8.77 -16.20 -13.46
C ALA A 23 -10.31 -16.32 -13.63
N PHE A 24 -11.05 -15.25 -13.32
CA PHE A 24 -12.49 -15.17 -13.57
C PHE A 24 -12.83 -15.30 -15.06
N ALA A 25 -12.15 -14.56 -15.94
CA ALA A 25 -12.39 -14.62 -17.37
C ALA A 25 -12.16 -16.03 -17.94
N ILE A 26 -11.09 -16.71 -17.51
CA ILE A 26 -10.80 -18.10 -17.89
C ILE A 26 -11.90 -19.04 -17.38
N CYS A 27 -12.26 -18.94 -16.09
CA CYS A 27 -13.30 -19.77 -15.48
C CYS A 27 -14.64 -19.64 -16.23
N ARG A 28 -15.01 -18.41 -16.60
CA ARG A 28 -16.24 -18.14 -17.37
C ARG A 28 -16.17 -18.63 -18.81
N ALA A 29 -15.04 -18.41 -19.49
CA ALA A 29 -14.85 -18.84 -20.87
C ALA A 29 -14.91 -20.38 -21.02
N ASN A 30 -14.40 -21.10 -20.02
CA ASN A 30 -14.36 -22.57 -20.02
C ASN A 30 -15.63 -23.22 -19.43
N GLY A 31 -16.62 -22.44 -18.99
CA GLY A 31 -17.84 -22.99 -18.39
C GLY A 31 -17.59 -23.82 -17.13
N VAL A 32 -16.57 -23.45 -16.34
CA VAL A 32 -16.20 -24.19 -15.12
C VAL A 32 -17.35 -24.21 -14.13
N TYR A 33 -17.63 -25.38 -13.56
CA TYR A 33 -18.65 -25.55 -12.53
C TYR A 33 -18.21 -24.92 -11.21
N VAL A 34 -19.09 -24.10 -10.61
CA VAL A 34 -18.80 -23.32 -9.39
C VAL A 34 -19.82 -23.61 -8.28
N GLY A 35 -20.34 -24.84 -8.24
CA GLY A 35 -21.25 -25.30 -7.18
C GLY A 35 -22.59 -24.55 -7.13
N GLY A 36 -23.04 -23.98 -8.26
CA GLY A 36 -24.28 -23.20 -8.34
C GLY A 36 -24.19 -21.74 -7.86
N LEU A 37 -23.01 -21.28 -7.42
CA LEU A 37 -22.82 -19.90 -6.96
C LEU A 37 -22.92 -18.88 -8.09
N VAL A 38 -23.50 -17.72 -7.77
CA VAL A 38 -23.42 -16.53 -8.61
C VAL A 38 -22.14 -15.78 -8.26
N TRP A 39 -21.58 -14.98 -9.18
CA TRP A 39 -20.42 -14.14 -8.85
C TRP A 39 -20.70 -13.31 -7.57
N PRO A 40 -19.78 -13.28 -6.59
CA PRO A 40 -18.43 -13.86 -6.60
C PRO A 40 -18.32 -15.33 -6.14
N PHE A 41 -17.28 -16.01 -6.64
CA PHE A 41 -16.88 -17.38 -6.27
C PHE A 41 -15.35 -17.51 -6.28
N VAL A 42 -14.65 -16.57 -5.61
CA VAL A 42 -13.20 -16.39 -5.72
C VAL A 42 -12.41 -17.65 -5.36
N SER A 43 -12.85 -18.42 -4.36
CA SER A 43 -12.20 -19.67 -3.95
C SER A 43 -12.22 -20.74 -5.05
N ASP A 44 -13.27 -20.79 -5.88
CA ASP A 44 -13.40 -21.78 -6.95
C ASP A 44 -12.60 -21.42 -8.21
N LEU A 45 -12.13 -20.17 -8.34
CA LEU A 45 -11.28 -19.74 -9.45
C LEU A 45 -9.94 -20.48 -9.50
N GLY A 46 -9.46 -20.96 -8.34
CA GLY A 46 -8.18 -21.65 -8.20
C GLY A 46 -8.23 -23.16 -8.46
N ARG A 47 -9.41 -23.71 -8.80
CA ARG A 47 -9.62 -25.16 -8.84
C ARG A 47 -9.18 -25.80 -10.15
N ASP A 48 -9.70 -25.31 -11.28
CA ASP A 48 -9.47 -25.91 -12.59
C ASP A 48 -8.36 -25.20 -13.39
N PRO A 49 -7.47 -25.96 -14.05
CA PRO A 49 -6.52 -25.36 -15.00
C PRO A 49 -7.24 -24.84 -16.25
N PRO A 50 -6.74 -23.78 -16.89
CA PRO A 50 -5.51 -23.04 -16.55
C PRO A 50 -5.71 -21.93 -15.49
N GLY A 51 -6.94 -21.70 -15.01
CA GLY A 51 -7.26 -20.65 -14.03
C GLY A 51 -6.51 -20.82 -12.71
N SER A 52 -6.36 -22.06 -12.26
CA SER A 52 -5.57 -22.43 -11.08
C SER A 52 -4.11 -21.97 -11.16
N TYR A 53 -3.47 -22.09 -12.33
CA TYR A 53 -2.09 -21.62 -12.53
C TYR A 53 -1.99 -20.11 -12.42
N VAL A 54 -2.92 -19.38 -13.05
CA VAL A 54 -2.95 -17.92 -12.98
C VAL A 54 -3.12 -17.45 -11.54
N LEU A 55 -4.05 -18.05 -10.80
CA LEU A 55 -4.29 -17.70 -9.41
C LEU A 55 -3.06 -18.00 -8.55
N PHE A 56 -2.45 -19.17 -8.72
CA PHE A 56 -1.27 -19.58 -7.96
C PHE A 56 -0.08 -18.65 -8.21
N PHE A 57 0.32 -18.44 -9.47
CA PHE A 57 1.46 -17.57 -9.79
C PHE A 57 1.16 -16.11 -9.45
N GLY A 58 -0.05 -15.64 -9.74
CA GLY A 58 -0.46 -14.27 -9.44
C GLY A 58 -0.42 -13.96 -7.94
N LEU A 59 -0.98 -14.83 -7.10
CA LEU A 59 -0.96 -14.65 -5.64
C LEU A 59 0.45 -14.76 -5.04
N ASN A 60 1.35 -15.55 -5.63
CA ASN A 60 2.77 -15.56 -5.25
C ASN A 60 3.45 -14.21 -5.56
N ILE A 61 3.19 -13.62 -6.72
CA ILE A 61 3.72 -12.29 -7.05
C ILE A 61 3.13 -11.25 -6.10
N VAL A 62 1.82 -11.31 -5.83
CA VAL A 62 1.14 -10.42 -4.87
C VAL A 62 1.78 -10.55 -3.48
N ALA A 63 2.09 -11.76 -3.01
CA ALA A 63 2.73 -11.97 -1.72
C ALA A 63 4.06 -11.22 -1.59
N VAL A 64 4.92 -11.33 -2.61
CA VAL A 64 6.21 -10.61 -2.64
C VAL A 64 5.99 -9.11 -2.66
N LEU A 65 5.10 -8.61 -3.53
CA LEU A 65 4.81 -7.19 -3.65
C LEU A 65 4.18 -6.60 -2.37
N LEU A 66 3.31 -7.36 -1.70
CA LEU A 66 2.68 -6.98 -0.45
C LEU A 66 3.71 -6.91 0.68
N GLY A 67 4.62 -7.89 0.78
CA GLY A 67 5.73 -7.85 1.73
C GLY A 67 6.66 -6.65 1.51
N LEU A 68 6.98 -6.32 0.26
CA LEU A 68 7.73 -5.11 -0.09
C LEU A 68 6.96 -3.83 0.27
N THR A 69 5.65 -3.81 0.03
CA THR A 69 4.78 -2.68 0.36
C THR A 69 4.78 -2.40 1.86
N TRP A 70 4.61 -3.44 2.69
CA TRP A 70 4.67 -3.33 4.14
C TRP A 70 6.06 -2.88 4.62
N SER A 71 7.12 -3.41 4.03
CA SER A 71 8.51 -3.04 4.36
C SER A 71 8.81 -1.57 4.03
N PHE A 72 8.45 -1.09 2.84
CA PHE A 72 8.64 0.30 2.47
C PHE A 72 7.74 1.26 3.26
N ASN A 73 6.54 0.83 3.61
CA ASN A 73 5.66 1.60 4.48
C ASN A 73 6.25 1.72 5.89
N HIS A 74 6.79 0.64 6.46
CA HIS A 74 7.50 0.67 7.73
C HIS A 74 8.67 1.66 7.71
N GLU A 75 9.55 1.58 6.71
CA GLU A 75 10.67 2.52 6.60
C GLU A 75 10.21 3.98 6.53
N TYR A 76 9.14 4.26 5.79
CA TYR A 76 8.54 5.59 5.72
C TYR A 76 8.02 6.04 7.09
N LYS A 77 7.20 5.21 7.75
CA LYS A 77 6.61 5.51 9.07
C LYS A 77 7.70 5.70 10.12
N GLN A 78 8.72 4.87 10.12
CA GLN A 78 9.80 4.92 11.10
C GLN A 78 10.57 6.24 11.00
N ARG A 79 10.86 6.73 9.79
CA ARG A 79 11.52 8.04 9.60
C ARG A 79 10.65 9.20 10.11
N VAL A 80 9.35 9.19 9.79
CA VAL A 80 8.42 10.23 10.24
C VAL A 80 8.26 10.20 11.77
N LEU A 81 8.09 9.01 12.36
CA LEU A 81 7.93 8.85 13.80
C LEU A 81 9.20 9.19 14.57
N GLN A 82 10.39 8.87 14.05
CA GLN A 82 11.66 9.26 14.66
C GLN A 82 11.83 10.78 14.72
N GLN A 83 11.40 11.50 13.69
CA GLN A 83 11.38 12.97 13.72
C GLN A 83 10.43 13.49 14.81
N SER A 84 9.23 12.93 14.90
CA SER A 84 8.28 13.30 15.96
C SER A 84 8.78 12.90 17.36
N LEU A 85 9.56 11.82 17.50
CA LEU A 85 10.15 11.39 18.77
C LEU A 85 11.23 12.37 19.21
N ALA A 86 12.11 12.79 18.30
CA ALA A 86 13.13 13.80 18.58
C ALA A 86 12.50 15.14 19.01
N ASN A 87 11.32 15.46 18.49
CA ASN A 87 10.54 16.64 18.86
C ASN A 87 9.71 16.45 20.16
N GLY A 88 9.79 15.29 20.82
CA GLY A 88 9.05 15.00 22.05
C GLY A 88 7.54 14.78 21.88
N GLN A 89 7.05 14.62 20.64
CA GLN A 89 5.62 14.53 20.32
C GLN A 89 5.07 13.10 20.38
N VAL A 90 5.92 12.10 20.24
CA VAL A 90 5.56 10.67 20.32
C VAL A 90 6.53 9.93 21.22
N SER A 91 6.07 8.83 21.82
CA SER A 91 6.88 7.97 22.69
C SER A 91 7.59 6.87 21.90
N THR A 92 8.70 6.35 22.42
CA THR A 92 9.45 5.21 21.84
C THR A 92 8.57 3.99 21.54
N LEU A 93 7.57 3.72 22.40
CA LEU A 93 6.60 2.63 22.18
C LEU A 93 5.84 2.75 20.86
N VAL A 94 5.47 3.98 20.47
CA VAL A 94 4.74 4.23 19.22
C VAL A 94 5.66 3.99 18.02
N CYS A 95 6.94 4.35 18.13
CA CYS A 95 7.93 4.01 17.11
C CYS A 95 8.09 2.49 16.98
N SER A 96 8.15 1.73 18.08
CA SER A 96 8.29 0.28 18.02
C SER A 96 7.08 -0.43 17.38
N LEU A 97 5.87 0.12 17.49
CA LEU A 97 4.68 -0.43 16.84
C LEU A 97 4.80 -0.46 15.31
N SER A 98 5.65 0.37 14.70
CA SER A 98 5.90 0.31 13.26
C SER A 98 6.52 -1.03 12.84
N TYR A 99 7.41 -1.59 13.67
CA TYR A 99 7.98 -2.92 13.43
C TYR A 99 6.94 -4.02 13.56
N VAL A 100 6.04 -3.91 14.55
CA VAL A 100 4.95 -4.87 14.74
C VAL A 100 4.05 -4.92 13.50
N GLY A 101 3.59 -3.76 13.03
CA GLY A 101 2.78 -3.69 11.80
C GLY A 101 3.50 -4.26 10.58
N CYS A 102 4.80 -3.98 10.43
CA CYS A 102 5.62 -4.53 9.36
C CYS A 102 5.73 -6.07 9.44
N LEU A 103 6.03 -6.60 10.62
CA LEU A 103 6.23 -8.02 10.84
C LEU A 103 4.97 -8.79 10.49
N PHE A 104 3.82 -8.37 11.03
CA PHE A 104 2.55 -9.02 10.74
C PHE A 104 2.16 -8.91 9.26
N GLY A 105 2.37 -7.75 8.62
CA GLY A 105 2.09 -7.62 7.19
C GLY A 105 2.98 -8.49 6.30
N VAL A 106 4.28 -8.59 6.61
CA VAL A 106 5.21 -9.44 5.84
C VAL A 106 4.96 -10.93 6.09
N VAL A 107 4.77 -11.34 7.35
CA VAL A 107 4.46 -12.73 7.71
C VAL A 107 3.11 -13.14 7.14
N GLY A 108 2.12 -12.27 7.21
CA GLY A 108 0.80 -12.46 6.61
C GLY A 108 0.90 -12.74 5.12
N ALA A 109 1.70 -11.96 4.37
CA ALA A 109 1.85 -12.14 2.93
C ALA A 109 2.31 -13.56 2.52
N PHE A 110 3.09 -14.26 3.35
CA PHE A 110 3.45 -15.68 3.08
C PHE A 110 2.28 -16.67 3.20
N GLY A 111 1.16 -16.26 3.79
CA GLY A 111 -0.08 -17.03 3.79
C GLY A 111 -0.75 -17.10 2.41
N LEU A 112 -0.54 -16.12 1.53
CA LEU A 112 -1.15 -16.08 0.19
C LEU A 112 -0.71 -17.23 -0.73
N PRO A 113 0.58 -17.60 -0.85
CA PRO A 113 1.02 -18.75 -1.62
C PRO A 113 0.43 -20.09 -1.14
N VAL A 114 0.31 -20.26 0.19
CA VAL A 114 -0.26 -21.47 0.80
C VAL A 114 -1.77 -21.52 0.54
N PHE A 115 -2.44 -20.38 0.70
CA PHE A 115 -3.86 -20.22 0.37
C PHE A 115 -4.16 -20.50 -1.12
N ALA A 116 -3.25 -20.12 -2.02
CA ALA A 116 -3.39 -20.31 -3.46
C ALA A 116 -3.13 -21.74 -3.93
N SER A 117 -2.55 -22.60 -3.08
CA SER A 117 -2.27 -24.00 -3.43
C SER A 117 -3.55 -24.84 -3.31
N PHE A 118 -4.18 -25.13 -4.45
CA PHE A 118 -5.39 -25.95 -4.48
C PHE A 118 -5.15 -27.42 -4.10
N SER A 119 -3.88 -27.86 -4.12
CA SER A 119 -3.47 -29.19 -3.66
C SER A 119 -3.29 -29.28 -2.14
N ALA A 120 -3.41 -28.16 -1.42
CA ALA A 120 -3.34 -28.14 0.04
C ALA A 120 -4.54 -28.87 0.65
N SER A 121 -4.35 -29.47 1.83
CA SER A 121 -5.47 -30.05 2.57
C SER A 121 -6.47 -28.93 2.97
N PRO A 122 -7.78 -29.23 3.07
CA PRO A 122 -8.78 -28.23 3.48
C PRO A 122 -8.43 -27.54 4.80
N THR A 123 -7.86 -28.28 5.75
CA THR A 123 -7.39 -27.74 7.03
C THR A 123 -6.23 -26.75 6.86
N LEU A 124 -5.26 -27.07 5.98
CA LEU A 124 -4.14 -26.18 5.70
C LEU A 124 -4.62 -24.91 4.99
N HIS A 125 -5.55 -25.03 4.04
CA HIS A 125 -6.15 -23.90 3.34
C HIS A 125 -6.89 -22.96 4.32
N ASN A 126 -7.75 -23.52 5.17
CA ASN A 126 -8.51 -22.72 6.16
C ASN A 126 -7.60 -22.05 7.20
N ASN A 127 -6.60 -22.77 7.70
CA ASN A 127 -5.63 -22.20 8.65
C ASN A 127 -4.77 -21.12 8.02
N ALA A 128 -4.37 -21.28 6.75
CA ALA A 128 -3.64 -20.26 6.01
C ALA A 128 -4.50 -19.01 5.76
N ALA A 129 -5.77 -19.18 5.38
CA ALA A 129 -6.71 -18.08 5.22
C ALA A 129 -6.92 -17.31 6.54
N PHE A 130 -7.15 -18.03 7.64
CA PHE A 130 -7.30 -17.45 8.96
C PHE A 130 -6.02 -16.70 9.40
N GLY A 131 -4.86 -17.35 9.28
CA GLY A 131 -3.58 -16.76 9.64
C GLY A 131 -3.26 -15.50 8.84
N PHE A 132 -3.51 -15.53 7.52
CA PHE A 132 -3.37 -14.37 6.64
C PHE A 132 -4.28 -13.22 7.09
N LEU A 133 -5.58 -13.48 7.24
CA LEU A 133 -6.54 -12.44 7.63
C LEU A 133 -6.21 -11.85 9.01
N LEU A 134 -5.85 -12.68 9.99
CA LEU A 134 -5.46 -12.21 11.32
C LEU A 134 -4.21 -11.34 11.27
N CYS A 135 -3.18 -11.76 10.52
CA CYS A 135 -1.96 -11.00 10.37
C CYS A 135 -2.20 -9.64 9.69
N GLU A 136 -2.94 -9.63 8.58
CA GLU A 136 -3.30 -8.39 7.88
C GLU A 136 -4.18 -7.49 8.76
N THR A 137 -5.09 -8.06 9.55
CA THR A 137 -5.88 -7.30 10.54
C THR A 137 -4.94 -6.55 11.47
N VAL A 138 -4.01 -7.25 12.14
CA VAL A 138 -3.07 -6.63 13.07
C VAL A 138 -2.21 -5.57 12.37
N ALA A 139 -1.74 -5.84 11.15
CA ALA A 139 -0.94 -4.91 10.37
C ALA A 139 -1.70 -3.63 10.02
N MET A 140 -2.93 -3.75 9.51
CA MET A 140 -3.78 -2.61 9.15
C MET A 140 -4.17 -1.77 10.37
N PHE A 141 -4.63 -2.40 11.46
CA PHE A 141 -5.01 -1.67 12.68
C PHE A 141 -3.80 -0.93 13.27
N THR A 142 -2.64 -1.59 13.32
CA THR A 142 -1.41 -0.97 13.82
C THR A 142 -1.00 0.21 12.93
N ASN A 143 -0.97 0.04 11.61
CA ASN A 143 -0.59 1.11 10.69
C ASN A 143 -1.56 2.29 10.71
N THR A 144 -2.87 2.03 10.77
CA THR A 144 -3.88 3.10 10.86
C THR A 144 -3.79 3.85 12.19
N TYR A 145 -3.49 3.16 13.29
CA TYR A 145 -3.18 3.80 14.57
C TYR A 145 -1.93 4.69 14.47
N LEU A 146 -0.86 4.22 13.83
CA LEU A 146 0.34 5.04 13.61
C LEU A 146 0.05 6.27 12.77
N ASN A 147 -0.78 6.15 11.73
CA ASN A 147 -1.23 7.29 10.93
C ASN A 147 -2.02 8.30 11.74
N TYR A 148 -2.91 7.84 12.62
CA TYR A 148 -3.60 8.70 13.57
C TYR A 148 -2.63 9.45 14.50
N ARG A 149 -1.60 8.77 15.02
CA ARG A 149 -0.57 9.40 15.86
C ARG A 149 0.26 10.43 15.09
N ILE A 150 0.63 10.15 13.84
CA ILE A 150 1.32 11.10 12.96
C ILE A 150 0.44 12.33 12.68
N PHE A 151 -0.85 12.12 12.42
CA PHE A 151 -1.82 13.20 12.24
C PHE A 151 -1.89 14.10 13.48
N LEU A 152 -1.99 13.53 14.68
CA LEU A 152 -2.00 14.30 15.93
C LEU A 152 -0.69 15.08 16.14
N ALA A 153 0.46 14.45 15.88
CA ALA A 153 1.75 15.11 15.99
C ALA A 153 1.85 16.32 15.04
N LYS A 154 1.51 16.15 13.76
CA LYS A 154 1.48 17.24 12.77
C LYS A 154 0.48 18.34 13.13
N ARG A 155 -0.69 17.97 13.68
CA ARG A 155 -1.67 18.96 14.16
C ARG A 155 -1.12 19.79 15.32
N SER A 156 -0.50 19.14 16.30
CA SER A 156 0.13 19.84 17.43
C SER A 156 1.25 20.78 17.00
N GLU A 157 2.02 20.42 15.96
CA GLU A 157 3.07 21.27 15.38
C GLU A 157 2.49 22.56 14.78
N MET A 158 1.33 22.48 14.11
CA MET A 158 0.65 23.67 13.59
C MET A 158 0.05 24.52 14.72
N ASP A 159 -0.61 23.89 15.69
CA ASP A 159 -1.29 24.59 16.79
C ASP A 159 -0.30 25.29 17.72
N ALA A 160 0.93 24.76 17.87
CA ALA A 160 2.00 25.37 18.67
C ALA A 160 2.55 26.69 18.06
N GLY A 161 2.16 27.06 16.83
CA GLY A 161 2.38 28.40 16.31
C GLY A 161 3.84 28.81 16.10
N VAL A 162 4.80 27.88 16.11
CA VAL A 162 6.25 28.14 15.92
C VAL A 162 6.58 28.84 14.59
N PHE A 163 5.60 28.95 13.68
CA PHE A 163 5.71 29.62 12.38
C PHE A 163 5.13 31.05 12.34
N ILE A 164 4.52 31.55 13.44
CA ILE A 164 3.81 32.84 13.49
C ILE A 164 4.67 33.96 14.13
N THR A 165 5.87 33.67 14.64
CA THR A 165 6.66 34.67 15.37
C THR A 165 7.32 35.74 14.49
N ASP A 166 7.35 35.56 13.16
CA ASP A 166 7.84 36.61 12.28
C ASP A 166 6.69 37.24 11.50
N ARG A 167 6.51 38.55 11.68
CA ARG A 167 5.62 39.42 10.88
C ARG A 167 5.95 39.35 9.36
N TYR A 168 7.07 38.71 9.02
CA TYR A 168 7.60 38.45 7.68
C TYR A 168 7.80 36.95 7.36
N GLY A 169 7.27 36.04 8.18
CA GLY A 169 7.30 34.60 7.91
C GLY A 169 6.58 34.31 6.57
N PRO A 170 7.19 33.54 5.63
CA PRO A 170 6.58 33.33 4.33
C PRO A 170 5.21 32.66 4.48
N ARG A 171 4.15 33.29 3.98
CA ARG A 171 2.78 32.71 3.86
C ARG A 171 2.74 31.38 3.11
N SER A 172 3.85 30.95 2.48
CA SER A 172 4.03 29.64 1.88
C SER A 172 4.19 28.55 2.94
N VAL A 173 4.94 28.75 4.02
CA VAL A 173 5.23 27.69 5.01
C VAL A 173 3.98 27.20 5.75
N SER A 174 3.09 28.12 6.14
CA SER A 174 1.82 27.78 6.78
C SER A 174 0.86 27.05 5.83
N ARG A 175 0.83 27.43 4.56
CA ARG A 175 0.04 26.72 3.53
C ARG A 175 0.56 25.31 3.28
N ILE A 176 1.88 25.12 3.27
CA ILE A 176 2.52 23.81 3.08
C ILE A 176 2.14 22.88 4.24
N LYS A 177 2.35 23.33 5.49
CA LYS A 177 2.01 22.54 6.67
C LYS A 177 0.52 22.20 6.75
N LEU A 178 -0.35 23.13 6.35
CA LEU A 178 -1.80 22.88 6.27
C LEU A 178 -2.13 21.84 5.20
N GLY A 179 -1.48 21.93 4.03
CA GLY A 179 -1.60 20.94 2.97
C GLY A 179 -1.14 19.56 3.42
N GLU A 180 0.01 19.47 4.10
CA GLU A 180 0.53 18.21 4.64
C GLU A 180 -0.44 17.60 5.67
N LEU A 181 -1.01 18.43 6.56
CA LEU A 181 -2.00 17.97 7.51
C LEU A 181 -3.25 17.42 6.79
N GLN A 182 -3.74 18.12 5.77
CA GLN A 182 -4.91 17.69 5.00
C GLN A 182 -4.65 16.37 4.26
N ALA A 183 -3.48 16.21 3.65
CA ALA A 183 -3.07 14.97 2.99
C ALA A 183 -3.03 13.80 3.99
N VAL A 184 -2.36 13.98 5.13
CA VAL A 184 -2.27 12.95 6.18
C VAL A 184 -3.65 12.62 6.76
N LYS A 185 -4.51 13.62 6.97
CA LYS A 185 -5.89 13.41 7.42
C LYS A 185 -6.69 12.58 6.41
N ARG A 186 -6.56 12.88 5.11
CA ARG A 186 -7.27 12.16 4.05
C ARG A 186 -6.78 10.72 3.95
N GLY A 187 -5.47 10.50 3.95
CA GLY A 187 -4.87 9.16 3.99
C GLY A 187 -5.39 8.33 5.16
N PHE A 188 -5.37 8.92 6.37
CA PHE A 188 -5.94 8.30 7.56
C PHE A 188 -7.43 7.94 7.41
N LEU A 189 -8.26 8.83 6.85
CA LEU A 189 -9.69 8.55 6.65
C LEU A 189 -9.94 7.43 5.63
N ILE A 190 -9.14 7.37 4.56
CA ILE A 190 -9.21 6.27 3.58
C ILE A 190 -8.85 4.95 4.26
N GLU A 191 -7.74 4.91 4.99
CA GLU A 191 -7.31 3.73 5.73
C GLU A 191 -8.33 3.29 6.78
N LEU A 192 -8.88 4.23 7.55
CA LEU A 192 -9.90 3.95 8.56
C LEU A 192 -11.16 3.36 7.92
N SER A 193 -11.59 3.91 6.78
CA SER A 193 -12.75 3.40 6.03
C SER A 193 -12.49 1.97 5.53
N CYS A 194 -11.29 1.71 5.01
CA CYS A 194 -10.90 0.37 4.55
C CYS A 194 -10.82 -0.63 5.72
N VAL A 195 -10.25 -0.24 6.86
CA VAL A 195 -10.20 -1.08 8.08
C VAL A 195 -11.60 -1.39 8.60
N ALA A 196 -12.51 -0.41 8.63
CA ALA A 196 -13.87 -0.62 9.09
C ALA A 196 -14.62 -1.62 8.19
N LEU A 197 -14.56 -1.43 6.87
CA LEU A 197 -15.18 -2.34 5.90
C LEU A 197 -14.54 -3.73 5.94
N TYR A 198 -13.20 -3.81 6.01
CA TYR A 198 -12.47 -5.06 6.14
C TYR A 198 -12.89 -5.82 7.39
N THR A 199 -13.00 -5.15 8.53
CA THR A 199 -13.44 -5.74 9.79
C THR A 199 -14.85 -6.31 9.68
N MET A 200 -15.77 -5.58 9.05
CA MET A 200 -17.13 -6.09 8.79
C MET A 200 -17.09 -7.35 7.93
N CYS A 201 -16.28 -7.37 6.87
CA CYS A 201 -16.12 -8.55 6.03
C CYS A 201 -15.51 -9.74 6.79
N VAL A 202 -14.48 -9.53 7.61
CA VAL A 202 -13.85 -10.59 8.42
C VAL A 202 -14.82 -11.16 9.47
N LEU A 203 -15.58 -10.29 10.14
CA LEU A 203 -16.59 -10.70 11.13
C LEU A 203 -17.71 -11.53 10.51
N VAL A 204 -18.01 -11.35 9.23
CA VAL A 204 -18.95 -12.21 8.49
C VAL A 204 -18.25 -13.47 7.96
N TYR A 205 -17.06 -13.32 7.39
CA TYR A 205 -16.33 -14.40 6.74
C TYR A 205 -15.92 -15.51 7.71
N LEU A 206 -15.34 -15.17 8.87
CA LEU A 206 -14.79 -16.18 9.79
C LEU A 206 -15.86 -17.08 10.41
N PRO A 207 -16.98 -16.57 10.97
CA PRO A 207 -18.02 -17.45 11.49
C PRO A 207 -18.63 -18.33 10.41
N VAL A 208 -18.84 -17.79 9.19
CA VAL A 208 -19.37 -18.58 8.07
C VAL A 208 -18.36 -19.63 7.61
N LEU A 209 -17.05 -19.36 7.69
CA LEU A 209 -16.01 -20.33 7.34
C LEU A 209 -15.97 -21.53 8.30
N TYR A 210 -16.17 -21.30 9.61
CA TYR A 210 -16.04 -22.36 10.63
C TYR A 210 -17.37 -23.02 11.04
N ASN A 211 -18.50 -22.31 10.95
CA ASN A 211 -19.80 -22.81 11.39
C ASN A 211 -20.68 -23.34 10.25
N SER A 212 -20.29 -23.17 8.98
CA SER A 212 -21.06 -23.75 7.88
C SER A 212 -20.96 -25.26 7.89
N SER A 213 -22.09 -25.96 7.73
CA SER A 213 -22.12 -27.36 7.33
C SER A 213 -21.19 -27.59 6.15
N GLU A 214 -20.43 -28.69 6.17
CA GLU A 214 -19.70 -29.11 4.98
C GLU A 214 -20.71 -29.34 3.85
N ALA A 215 -20.53 -28.59 2.75
CA ALA A 215 -21.37 -28.75 1.58
C ALA A 215 -21.26 -30.20 1.07
N PRO A 216 -22.33 -30.83 0.59
CA PRO A 216 -22.20 -32.15 0.00
C PRO A 216 -21.32 -32.09 -1.26
N HIS A 217 -20.55 -33.15 -1.48
CA HIS A 217 -19.87 -33.36 -2.75
C HIS A 217 -20.83 -33.86 -3.82
N LEU A 218 -20.62 -33.41 -5.05
CA LEU A 218 -21.38 -33.88 -6.20
C LEU A 218 -21.00 -35.34 -6.50
N THR A 219 -21.98 -36.22 -6.72
CA THR A 219 -21.69 -37.60 -7.16
C THR A 219 -21.17 -37.63 -8.59
N ILE A 220 -20.43 -38.69 -8.96
CA ILE A 220 -19.95 -38.88 -10.35
C ILE A 220 -21.14 -38.91 -11.31
N ALA A 221 -22.24 -39.57 -10.95
CA ALA A 221 -23.46 -39.64 -11.75
C ALA A 221 -24.09 -38.24 -11.96
N GLN A 222 -24.19 -37.43 -10.90
CA GLN A 222 -24.69 -36.05 -11.00
C GLN A 222 -23.77 -35.17 -11.84
N CYS A 223 -22.44 -35.32 -11.69
CA CYS A 223 -21.45 -34.59 -12.48
C CYS A 223 -21.59 -34.86 -13.98
N VAL A 224 -21.79 -36.13 -14.36
CA VAL A 224 -22.02 -36.53 -15.76
C VAL A 224 -23.39 -36.04 -16.25
N ALA A 225 -24.43 -36.06 -15.40
CA ALA A 225 -25.75 -35.53 -15.73
C ALA A 225 -25.72 -34.01 -16.01
N LEU A 226 -24.84 -33.26 -15.33
CA LEU A 226 -24.56 -31.84 -15.61
C LEU A 226 -23.73 -31.61 -16.88
N LYS A 227 -23.37 -32.66 -17.62
CA LYS A 227 -22.61 -32.63 -18.88
C LYS A 227 -21.23 -31.96 -18.74
N LEU A 228 -20.58 -32.12 -17.58
CA LEU A 228 -19.23 -31.57 -17.32
C LEU A 228 -18.10 -32.41 -17.95
N GLY A 229 -18.44 -33.58 -18.49
CA GLY A 229 -17.52 -34.48 -19.20
C GLY A 229 -17.17 -35.73 -18.38
N GLU A 230 -17.29 -36.90 -19.00
CA GLU A 230 -17.12 -38.19 -18.31
C GLU A 230 -15.72 -38.37 -17.74
N ASN A 231 -14.68 -38.10 -18.52
CA ASN A 231 -13.28 -38.17 -18.06
C ASN A 231 -12.99 -37.16 -16.94
N TYR A 232 -13.61 -35.99 -17.01
CA TYR A 232 -13.45 -34.96 -16.00
C TYR A 232 -14.06 -35.40 -14.65
N CYS A 233 -15.28 -35.94 -14.68
CA CYS A 233 -15.97 -36.42 -13.49
C CYS A 233 -15.37 -37.70 -12.88
N SER A 234 -14.97 -38.66 -13.73
CA SER A 234 -14.53 -40.00 -13.29
C SER A 234 -13.03 -40.14 -13.04
N SER A 235 -12.21 -39.18 -13.51
CA SER A 235 -10.75 -39.22 -13.32
C SER A 235 -10.23 -37.91 -12.71
N THR A 236 -10.38 -36.79 -13.41
CA THR A 236 -9.78 -35.51 -13.00
C THR A 236 -10.30 -35.01 -11.64
N MET A 237 -11.62 -35.06 -11.44
CA MET A 237 -12.29 -34.60 -10.23
C MET A 237 -12.71 -35.74 -9.31
N ARG A 238 -12.23 -36.96 -9.50
CA ARG A 238 -12.62 -38.09 -8.65
C ARG A 238 -12.11 -37.90 -7.23
N LEU A 239 -13.00 -38.05 -6.25
CA LEU A 239 -12.64 -38.12 -4.84
C LEU A 239 -12.57 -39.58 -4.38
N ASP A 240 -13.64 -40.34 -4.64
CA ASP A 240 -13.73 -41.79 -4.39
C ASP A 240 -14.53 -42.50 -5.52
N ASP A 241 -15.12 -43.67 -5.26
CA ASP A 241 -15.88 -44.42 -6.27
C ASP A 241 -17.28 -43.83 -6.55
N VAL A 242 -17.76 -42.91 -5.72
CA VAL A 242 -19.13 -42.37 -5.74
C VAL A 242 -19.16 -40.86 -5.92
N TYR A 243 -18.26 -40.15 -5.25
CA TYR A 243 -18.18 -38.71 -5.12
C TYR A 243 -17.03 -38.10 -5.92
N THR A 244 -17.26 -36.86 -6.35
CA THR A 244 -16.26 -35.98 -6.96
C THR A 244 -15.76 -34.96 -5.93
N LYS A 245 -14.65 -34.29 -6.23
CA LYS A 245 -14.11 -33.15 -5.46
C LYS A 245 -14.93 -31.87 -5.64
N LEU A 246 -15.97 -31.90 -6.50
CA LEU A 246 -16.85 -30.75 -6.74
C LEU A 246 -17.80 -30.60 -5.56
N TRP A 247 -17.91 -29.39 -5.04
CA TRP A 247 -18.90 -29.04 -4.02
C TRP A 247 -20.22 -28.66 -4.68
N ASP A 248 -21.32 -29.08 -4.07
CA ASP A 248 -22.68 -28.64 -4.41
C ASP A 248 -23.18 -27.70 -3.30
N TYR A 249 -23.24 -26.41 -3.61
CA TYR A 249 -23.68 -25.39 -2.65
C TYR A 249 -25.18 -25.11 -2.73
N GLU A 250 -25.96 -25.80 -3.57
CA GLU A 250 -27.37 -25.42 -3.83
C GLU A 250 -28.26 -25.50 -2.57
N LYS A 251 -27.99 -26.46 -1.68
CA LYS A 251 -28.77 -26.63 -0.43
C LYS A 251 -28.66 -25.43 0.52
N ASP A 252 -27.47 -24.84 0.62
CA ASP A 252 -27.16 -23.72 1.52
C ASP A 252 -26.58 -22.52 0.75
N ILE A 253 -27.14 -22.26 -0.43
CA ILE A 253 -26.57 -21.30 -1.40
C ILE A 253 -26.37 -19.92 -0.80
N ALA A 254 -27.31 -19.46 0.03
CA ALA A 254 -27.24 -18.15 0.69
C ALA A 254 -26.00 -18.02 1.59
N VAL A 255 -25.68 -19.06 2.35
CA VAL A 255 -24.54 -19.08 3.28
C VAL A 255 -23.23 -19.04 2.50
N HIS A 256 -23.10 -19.88 1.48
CA HIS A 256 -21.89 -19.94 0.66
C HIS A 256 -21.71 -18.69 -0.22
N GLN A 257 -22.81 -18.06 -0.67
CA GLN A 257 -22.78 -16.79 -1.40
C GLN A 257 -22.32 -15.64 -0.50
N VAL A 258 -22.80 -15.57 0.75
CA VAL A 258 -22.35 -14.59 1.75
C VAL A 258 -20.87 -14.79 2.06
N ARG A 259 -20.40 -16.03 2.20
CA ARG A 259 -18.98 -16.35 2.38
C ARG A 259 -18.13 -15.79 1.24
N ALA A 260 -18.54 -16.03 0.00
CA ALA A 260 -17.80 -15.57 -1.19
C ALA A 260 -17.81 -14.04 -1.33
N LEU A 261 -18.93 -13.39 -1.00
CA LEU A 261 -19.03 -11.92 -0.94
C LEU A 261 -18.11 -11.33 0.13
N ALA A 262 -18.11 -11.91 1.33
CA ALA A 262 -17.26 -11.46 2.42
C ALA A 262 -15.77 -11.65 2.07
N GLN A 263 -15.40 -12.77 1.45
CA GLN A 263 -14.04 -13.02 0.95
C GLN A 263 -13.61 -11.96 -0.08
N LEU A 264 -14.46 -11.68 -1.08
CA LEU A 264 -14.16 -10.63 -2.07
C LEU A 264 -14.06 -9.25 -1.40
N GLY A 265 -14.93 -8.97 -0.42
CA GLY A 265 -14.90 -7.75 0.37
C GLY A 265 -13.58 -7.57 1.12
N CYS A 266 -13.08 -8.61 1.81
CA CYS A 266 -11.76 -8.61 2.45
C CYS A 266 -10.65 -8.28 1.44
N MET A 267 -10.69 -8.89 0.26
CA MET A 267 -9.68 -8.65 -0.77
C MET A 267 -9.72 -7.22 -1.32
N LEU A 268 -10.90 -6.71 -1.68
CA LEU A 268 -11.05 -5.36 -2.23
C LEU A 268 -10.69 -4.28 -1.21
N THR A 269 -11.02 -4.49 0.06
CA THR A 269 -10.66 -3.56 1.14
C THR A 269 -9.16 -3.57 1.44
N LEU A 270 -8.47 -4.73 1.37
CA LEU A 270 -7.00 -4.79 1.42
C LEU A 270 -6.33 -4.09 0.24
N ILE A 271 -6.87 -4.26 -0.97
CA ILE A 271 -6.40 -3.57 -2.18
C ILE A 271 -6.59 -2.05 -2.00
N GLY A 272 -7.77 -1.62 -1.55
CA GLY A 272 -8.07 -0.21 -1.28
C GLY A 272 -7.16 0.38 -0.20
N TYR A 273 -6.91 -0.38 0.87
CA TYR A 273 -5.98 -0.01 1.93
C TYR A 273 -4.56 0.16 1.39
N THR A 274 -4.10 -0.77 0.55
CA THR A 274 -2.79 -0.68 -0.08
C THR A 274 -2.68 0.56 -0.97
N LEU A 275 -3.71 0.86 -1.75
CA LEU A 275 -3.76 2.06 -2.61
C LEU A 275 -3.73 3.38 -1.82
N SER A 276 -4.09 3.39 -0.53
CA SER A 276 -3.94 4.59 0.30
C SER A 276 -2.48 5.05 0.36
N PHE A 277 -1.53 4.11 0.35
CA PHE A 277 -0.09 4.43 0.38
C PHE A 277 0.39 5.10 -0.90
N PHE A 278 -0.25 4.80 -2.03
CA PHE A 278 0.00 5.50 -3.29
C PHE A 278 -0.60 6.90 -3.27
N ALA A 279 -1.84 7.04 -2.80
CA ALA A 279 -2.54 8.31 -2.72
C ALA A 279 -1.77 9.33 -1.85
N ASP A 280 -1.28 8.90 -0.68
CA ASP A 280 -0.45 9.71 0.23
C ASP A 280 0.78 10.31 -0.48
N ASN A 281 1.46 9.51 -1.31
CA ASN A 281 2.69 9.96 -1.98
C ASN A 281 2.42 10.91 -3.14
N LYS A 282 1.38 10.66 -3.94
CA LYS A 282 1.03 11.54 -5.07
C LYS A 282 0.72 12.96 -4.59
N GLU A 283 0.07 13.07 -3.44
CA GLU A 283 -0.24 14.38 -2.82
C GLU A 283 1.02 15.05 -2.26
N GLU A 284 1.93 14.28 -1.64
CA GLU A 284 3.22 14.80 -1.16
C GLU A 284 4.09 15.34 -2.32
N GLU A 285 4.12 14.66 -3.47
CA GLU A 285 4.88 15.11 -4.64
C GLU A 285 4.26 16.32 -5.33
N ALA A 286 2.94 16.32 -5.54
CA ALA A 286 2.24 17.45 -6.16
C ALA A 286 2.41 18.75 -5.36
N MET A 287 2.49 18.64 -4.03
CA MET A 287 2.76 19.79 -3.16
C MET A 287 4.19 20.31 -3.33
N LYS A 288 5.20 19.43 -3.31
CA LYS A 288 6.60 19.81 -3.50
C LYS A 288 6.87 20.48 -4.85
N ASP A 289 6.22 20.02 -5.92
CA ASP A 289 6.39 20.61 -7.24
C ASP A 289 5.71 21.98 -7.37
N ARG A 290 4.54 22.16 -6.74
CA ARG A 290 3.89 23.47 -6.64
C ARG A 290 4.76 24.47 -5.88
N ASP A 291 5.40 24.04 -4.79
CA ASP A 291 6.30 24.90 -4.01
C ASP A 291 7.56 25.29 -4.78
N ARG A 292 8.17 24.35 -5.52
CA ARG A 292 9.32 24.66 -6.39
C ARG A 292 8.95 25.69 -7.44
N ALA A 293 7.77 25.58 -8.03
CA ALA A 293 7.26 26.55 -9.00
C ALA A 293 7.04 27.92 -8.36
N GLU A 294 6.41 27.99 -7.18
CA GLU A 294 6.17 29.25 -6.46
C GLU A 294 7.49 29.89 -5.98
N ALA A 295 8.45 29.12 -5.47
CA ALA A 295 9.77 29.60 -5.07
C ALA A 295 10.57 30.14 -6.27
N ALA A 296 10.48 29.48 -7.43
CA ALA A 296 11.07 29.97 -8.67
C ALA A 296 10.45 31.32 -9.07
N ILE A 297 9.12 31.47 -9.00
CA ILE A 297 8.43 32.72 -9.31
C ILE A 297 8.92 33.87 -8.40
N VAL A 298 9.02 33.63 -7.09
CA VAL A 298 9.53 34.63 -6.13
C VAL A 298 10.98 35.02 -6.44
N TYR A 299 11.84 34.04 -6.73
CA TYR A 299 13.23 34.27 -7.09
C TYR A 299 13.35 35.13 -8.36
N TYR A 300 12.57 34.83 -9.40
CA TYR A 300 12.57 35.62 -10.65
C TYR A 300 12.01 37.03 -10.45
N GLN A 301 10.96 37.20 -9.63
CA GLN A 301 10.42 38.52 -9.30
C GLN A 301 11.44 39.37 -8.51
N GLN A 302 12.11 38.79 -7.52
CA GLN A 302 13.17 39.48 -6.77
C GLN A 302 14.37 39.83 -7.67
N SER A 303 14.78 38.91 -8.54
CA SER A 303 15.88 39.13 -9.49
C SER A 303 15.54 40.23 -10.51
N ALA A 304 14.29 40.31 -10.96
CA ALA A 304 13.80 41.36 -11.86
C ALA A 304 13.66 42.73 -11.16
N SER A 305 13.48 42.75 -9.84
CA SER A 305 13.37 43.97 -9.03
C SER A 305 14.71 44.56 -8.57
N MET A 306 15.82 43.84 -8.76
CA MET A 306 17.15 44.37 -8.41
C MET A 306 17.60 45.41 -9.45
N PRO A 307 17.96 46.64 -9.03
CA PRO A 307 18.45 47.65 -9.96
C PRO A 307 19.76 47.17 -10.60
N PRO A 308 20.01 47.48 -11.90
CA PRO A 308 21.24 47.10 -12.55
C PRO A 308 22.42 47.68 -11.75
N LYS A 309 23.36 46.82 -11.33
CA LYS A 309 24.63 47.24 -10.73
C LYS A 309 25.25 48.29 -11.65
N ARG A 310 25.19 49.57 -11.26
CA ARG A 310 25.89 50.65 -11.95
C ARG A 310 27.36 50.25 -12.04
N SER A 311 27.84 50.08 -13.26
CA SER A 311 29.26 49.87 -13.54
C SER A 311 30.07 50.99 -12.89
N PRO A 312 31.28 50.72 -12.37
CA PRO A 312 32.12 51.77 -11.84
C PRO A 312 32.44 52.73 -12.99
N ARG A 313 31.94 53.97 -12.89
CA ARG A 313 32.22 55.05 -13.84
C ARG A 313 33.73 55.24 -13.90
N ARG A 314 34.33 54.78 -15.01
CA ARG A 314 35.75 54.93 -15.34
C ARG A 314 36.09 56.42 -15.30
N LYS A 315 36.68 56.90 -14.21
CA LYS A 315 37.28 58.23 -14.16
C LYS A 315 38.46 58.21 -15.14
N SER A 316 38.33 58.98 -16.21
CA SER A 316 39.43 59.36 -17.08
C SER A 316 40.44 60.15 -16.25
N THR A 317 41.49 59.49 -15.80
CA THR A 317 42.68 60.17 -15.26
C THR A 317 43.67 60.35 -16.40
N ARG A 318 43.83 61.62 -16.75
CA ARG A 318 44.80 62.17 -17.69
C ARG A 318 46.21 61.73 -17.31
N ARG A 319 46.92 61.25 -18.31
CA ARG A 319 48.34 60.86 -18.35
C ARG A 319 49.24 61.98 -17.84
N SER A 320 50.02 61.71 -16.80
CA SER A 320 51.33 62.34 -16.57
C SER A 320 52.33 61.26 -16.18
N GLN A 321 53.41 61.20 -16.94
CA GLN A 321 54.54 60.28 -16.81
C GLN A 321 55.30 60.52 -15.50
N SER A 322 55.75 59.45 -14.84
CA SER A 322 57.14 59.34 -14.39
C SER A 322 57.45 57.92 -13.92
N THR A 323 58.45 57.37 -14.60
CA THR A 323 59.33 56.22 -14.38
C THR A 323 59.61 55.70 -12.95
N SER A 324 59.85 54.38 -12.94
CA SER A 324 60.91 53.61 -12.24
C SER A 324 60.62 52.89 -10.92
N SER A 325 60.99 51.59 -10.95
CA SER A 325 61.45 50.72 -9.84
C SER A 325 60.49 50.48 -8.67
N SER A 326 60.35 49.28 -8.09
CA SER A 326 61.13 48.05 -8.06
C SER A 326 60.33 47.01 -7.25
N VAL A 327 60.44 45.70 -7.58
CA VAL A 327 60.77 44.57 -6.66
C VAL A 327 59.87 44.44 -5.39
N SER A 328 59.18 43.37 -5.04
CA SER A 328 59.28 41.91 -5.27
C SER A 328 58.08 41.21 -4.62
N GLU A 329 57.70 40.04 -5.13
CA GLU A 329 56.85 39.02 -4.48
C GLU A 329 57.59 38.33 -3.28
N PRO A 330 57.13 37.17 -2.74
CA PRO A 330 55.99 36.96 -1.84
C PRO A 330 56.36 36.13 -0.57
N CYS A 331 55.33 35.69 0.16
CA CYS A 331 55.21 34.37 0.82
C CYS A 331 55.54 34.16 2.32
N LYS A 332 54.56 33.47 2.94
CA LYS A 332 54.62 32.41 3.97
C LYS A 332 54.79 32.84 5.44
N HIS A 333 53.74 32.68 6.26
CA HIS A 333 53.37 31.47 7.02
C HIS A 333 54.45 31.04 8.02
N SER A 334 54.20 31.27 9.32
CA SER A 334 54.17 30.24 10.38
C SER A 334 53.93 30.88 11.76
N ASN A 335 52.91 30.39 12.46
CA ASN A 335 52.77 30.41 13.93
C ASN A 335 53.63 29.25 14.51
N PRO A 336 53.72 29.02 15.84
CA PRO A 336 53.72 29.90 17.03
C PRO A 336 54.96 29.55 17.92
N PRO A 337 54.96 29.86 19.23
CA PRO A 337 54.50 28.87 20.22
C PRO A 337 53.41 29.36 21.18
#